data_AF-A0A354AZQ1-F1
#
_entry.id   AF-A0A354AZQ1-F1
#
_cell.length_a   1.000
_cell.length_b   1.000
_cell.length_c   1.000
_cell.angle_alpha   90.00
_cell.angle_beta   90.00
_cell.angle_gamma   90.00
#
_symmetry.space_group_name_H-M   'P 1'
#
loop_
_entity.id
_entity.type
_entity.pdbx_description
1 polymer ?
#
loop_
_entity_poly.entity_id
_entity_poly.type
_entity_poly.pdbx_seq_one_letter_code
_entity_poly.pdbx_strand_id
1 'polypeptide(L)'
;MPDLPAQHAIAPALVLRGPGAWQQGLQALPSLVRRPLLLGRSAATSALRRRLAADLEAAGLAVTPAELEYDCCEQDLQRLAAQAQASGVDAVIASGGGKVLDAGKLLADRLGLVCITLPTSAATCAGWTALANLYSPQGAFRSDVALKRCPDLLIFDHGLIHSAPSRTLASGIADAMAKWYEAAVSSGGSGDGLIQQAVQMARVLRDQLLQDGEAALAVPGSAEQPSDAWVRVAEACALTAGLIGGIGGARCRTVAAHAMHNGLTQLAASHGQLHGEKVGFGVLVQLRLEECLGGNQLAAQARRQLQPFFRRIGLPTSLAELGLGGCSFDELHSASAFACRPDSDLHHLPFPVDEADLMAAMVSTGAGIASASSV
;
A
#
# COMPACT_ATOMS: atom_id res chain seq x y z
N MET A 1 -18.54 -5.51 28.19
CA MET A 1 -18.77 -6.75 27.41
C MET A 1 -17.55 -7.63 27.61
N PRO A 2 -17.66 -8.96 27.71
CA PRO A 2 -16.47 -9.81 27.67
C PRO A 2 -15.74 -9.57 26.35
N ASP A 3 -14.42 -9.46 26.40
CA ASP A 3 -13.58 -9.28 25.22
C ASP A 3 -13.85 -10.44 24.26
N LEU A 4 -14.44 -10.13 23.10
CA LEU A 4 -14.55 -11.09 22.02
C LEU A 4 -13.14 -11.55 21.63
N PRO A 5 -12.93 -12.85 21.34
CA PRO A 5 -11.62 -13.33 20.92
C PRO A 5 -11.15 -12.57 19.67
N ALA A 6 -9.91 -12.07 19.72
CA ALA A 6 -9.30 -11.39 18.58
C ALA A 6 -9.09 -12.38 17.43
N GLN A 7 -9.60 -12.04 16.24
CA GLN A 7 -9.40 -12.82 15.02
C GLN A 7 -8.43 -12.09 14.09
N HIS A 8 -7.32 -12.73 13.72
CA HIS A 8 -6.35 -12.21 12.77
C HIS A 8 -6.30 -13.09 11.52
N ALA A 9 -6.52 -12.49 10.35
CA ALA A 9 -6.15 -13.08 9.07
C ALA A 9 -4.70 -12.68 8.76
N ILE A 10 -3.76 -13.57 9.04
CA ILE A 10 -2.33 -13.25 9.10
C ILE A 10 -1.66 -13.29 7.72
N ALA A 11 -1.97 -14.28 6.89
CA ALA A 11 -1.25 -14.52 5.64
C ALA A 11 -2.12 -15.17 4.58
N PRO A 12 -1.80 -14.98 3.28
CA PRO A 12 -2.34 -15.81 2.22
C PRO A 12 -2.11 -17.30 2.50
N ALA A 13 -3.01 -18.17 2.02
CA ALA A 13 -2.86 -19.61 2.26
C ALA A 13 -1.61 -20.18 1.57
N LEU A 14 -1.22 -19.61 0.42
CA LEU A 14 0.03 -19.89 -0.27
C LEU A 14 0.63 -18.62 -0.85
N VAL A 15 1.96 -18.47 -0.72
CA VAL A 15 2.75 -17.41 -1.37
C VAL A 15 3.76 -18.07 -2.30
N LEU A 16 3.60 -17.85 -3.61
CA LEU A 16 4.61 -18.16 -4.62
C LEU A 16 5.39 -16.89 -4.89
N ARG A 17 6.71 -16.90 -4.72
CA ARG A 17 7.55 -15.72 -4.94
C ARG A 17 8.87 -16.09 -5.59
N GLY A 18 9.40 -15.22 -6.42
CA GLY A 18 10.67 -15.43 -7.11
C GLY A 18 10.59 -15.20 -8.62
N PRO A 19 11.72 -15.37 -9.34
CA PRO A 19 11.74 -15.38 -10.79
C PRO A 19 10.91 -16.57 -11.31
N GLY A 20 9.94 -16.30 -12.17
CA GLY A 20 9.09 -17.34 -12.75
C GLY A 20 7.99 -17.87 -11.83
N ALA A 21 7.69 -17.18 -10.73
CA ALA A 21 6.59 -17.55 -9.84
C ALA A 21 5.24 -17.59 -10.57
N TRP A 22 5.04 -16.79 -11.63
CA TRP A 22 3.87 -16.87 -12.48
C TRP A 22 3.77 -18.21 -13.20
N GLN A 23 4.86 -18.67 -13.80
CA GLN A 23 4.91 -19.96 -14.51
C GLN A 23 4.68 -21.14 -13.55
N GLN A 24 5.24 -21.07 -12.34
CA GLN A 24 4.96 -22.06 -11.31
C GLN A 24 3.48 -22.02 -10.87
N GLY A 25 2.93 -20.81 -10.70
CA GLY A 25 1.52 -20.61 -10.37
C GLY A 25 0.58 -21.19 -11.42
N LEU A 26 0.85 -20.95 -12.71
CA LEU A 26 0.08 -21.50 -13.83
C LEU A 26 -0.06 -23.02 -13.78
N GLN A 27 0.95 -23.75 -13.32
CA GLN A 27 0.90 -25.20 -13.18
C GLN A 27 -0.03 -25.66 -12.04
N ALA A 28 -0.15 -24.85 -10.99
CA ALA A 28 -0.98 -25.14 -9.82
C ALA A 28 -2.45 -24.71 -10.02
N LEU A 29 -2.70 -23.65 -10.79
CA LEU A 29 -4.03 -23.04 -10.94
C LEU A 29 -5.15 -24.01 -11.37
N PRO A 30 -4.95 -24.97 -12.30
CA PRO A 30 -6.02 -25.89 -12.71
C PRO A 30 -6.54 -26.83 -11.60
N SER A 31 -5.79 -26.97 -10.50
CA SER A 31 -6.22 -27.71 -9.30
C SER A 31 -7.07 -26.86 -8.35
N LEU A 32 -6.99 -25.53 -8.47
CA LEU A 32 -7.65 -24.56 -7.60
C LEU A 32 -8.86 -23.90 -8.26
N VAL A 33 -8.79 -23.62 -9.56
CA VAL A 33 -9.79 -22.85 -10.31
C VAL A 33 -10.05 -23.45 -11.69
N ARG A 34 -11.22 -23.20 -12.27
CA ARG A 34 -11.58 -23.57 -13.64
C ARG A 34 -12.03 -22.40 -14.49
N ARG A 35 -12.73 -21.43 -13.90
CA ARG A 35 -13.38 -20.32 -14.61
C ARG A 35 -13.03 -18.98 -13.95
N PRO A 36 -11.77 -18.55 -13.96
CA PRO A 36 -11.38 -17.32 -13.26
C PRO A 36 -11.88 -16.06 -13.99
N LEU A 37 -12.31 -15.07 -13.21
CA LEU A 37 -12.36 -13.68 -13.67
C LEU A 37 -10.96 -13.07 -13.54
N LEU A 38 -10.36 -12.65 -14.66
CA LEU A 38 -9.06 -11.96 -14.66
C LEU A 38 -9.31 -10.45 -14.61
N LEU A 39 -9.12 -9.86 -13.43
CA LEU A 39 -9.32 -8.44 -13.18
C LEU A 39 -8.02 -7.66 -13.36
N GLY A 40 -8.08 -6.55 -14.10
CA GLY A 40 -7.00 -5.56 -14.11
C GLY A 40 -7.50 -4.15 -14.40
N ARG A 41 -6.63 -3.26 -14.86
CA ARG A 41 -7.01 -1.89 -15.25
C ARG A 41 -6.06 -1.24 -16.26
N SER A 42 -6.55 -0.20 -16.92
CA SER A 42 -5.82 0.75 -17.76
C SER A 42 -5.21 0.19 -19.05
N ALA A 43 -4.98 1.07 -20.03
CA ALA A 43 -4.31 0.72 -21.28
C ALA A 43 -2.85 0.28 -21.07
N ALA A 44 -2.17 0.85 -20.05
CA ALA A 44 -0.76 0.60 -19.78
C ALA A 44 -0.43 -0.87 -19.45
N THR A 45 -1.37 -1.61 -18.86
CA THR A 45 -1.18 -3.05 -18.58
C THR A 45 -1.97 -3.96 -19.53
N SER A 46 -2.58 -3.42 -20.60
CA SER A 46 -3.43 -4.20 -21.53
C SER A 46 -2.65 -5.31 -22.24
N ALA A 47 -1.42 -5.04 -22.69
CA ALA A 47 -0.57 -6.06 -23.29
C ALA A 47 -0.24 -7.19 -22.31
N LEU A 48 0.09 -6.84 -21.06
CA LEU A 48 0.33 -7.82 -20.01
C LEU A 48 -0.93 -8.65 -19.71
N ARG A 49 -2.09 -8.02 -19.53
CA ARG A 49 -3.36 -8.75 -19.28
C ARG A 49 -3.70 -9.73 -20.39
N ARG A 50 -3.51 -9.36 -21.66
CA ARG A 50 -3.72 -10.27 -22.79
C ARG A 50 -2.78 -11.47 -22.75
N ARG A 51 -1.52 -11.26 -22.39
CA ARG A 51 -0.55 -12.36 -22.19
C ARG A 51 -0.99 -13.27 -21.04
N LEU A 52 -1.37 -12.71 -19.89
CA LEU A 52 -1.83 -13.48 -18.74
C LEU A 52 -3.09 -14.29 -19.06
N ALA A 53 -4.04 -13.71 -19.80
CA ALA A 53 -5.23 -14.42 -20.26
C ALA A 53 -4.88 -15.59 -21.18
N ALA A 54 -4.00 -15.37 -22.16
CA ALA A 54 -3.53 -16.44 -23.05
C ALA A 54 -2.79 -17.55 -22.31
N ASP A 55 -1.96 -17.21 -21.33
CA ASP A 55 -1.26 -18.17 -20.48
C ASP A 55 -2.26 -19.04 -19.67
N LEU A 56 -3.30 -18.42 -19.11
CA LEU A 56 -4.35 -19.11 -18.36
C LEU A 56 -5.22 -20.01 -19.26
N GLU A 57 -5.57 -19.53 -20.46
CA GLU A 57 -6.31 -20.31 -21.47
C GLU A 57 -5.48 -21.51 -21.94
N ALA A 58 -4.18 -21.33 -22.16
CA ALA A 58 -3.25 -22.43 -22.49
C ALA A 58 -3.12 -23.45 -21.34
N ALA A 59 -3.33 -23.02 -20.09
CA ALA A 59 -3.43 -23.90 -18.93
C ALA A 59 -4.82 -24.59 -18.80
N GLY A 60 -5.73 -24.39 -19.75
CA GLY A 60 -7.05 -25.04 -19.80
C GLY A 60 -8.12 -24.36 -18.95
N LEU A 61 -7.94 -23.09 -18.60
CA LEU A 61 -8.91 -22.31 -17.83
C LEU A 61 -9.84 -21.50 -18.75
N ALA A 62 -11.11 -21.40 -18.39
CA ALA A 62 -12.07 -20.55 -19.10
C ALA A 62 -12.06 -19.14 -18.50
N VAL A 63 -11.23 -18.26 -19.06
CA VAL A 63 -10.96 -16.93 -18.51
C VAL A 63 -12.08 -15.94 -18.88
N THR A 64 -12.59 -15.21 -17.88
CA THR A 64 -13.45 -14.05 -18.09
C THR A 64 -12.65 -12.77 -17.85
N PRO A 65 -12.26 -12.01 -18.90
CA PRO A 65 -11.52 -10.77 -18.71
C PRO A 65 -12.43 -9.67 -18.13
N ALA A 66 -11.89 -8.87 -17.21
CA ALA A 66 -12.59 -7.73 -16.63
C ALA A 66 -11.63 -6.59 -16.28
N GLU A 67 -12.15 -5.35 -16.31
CA GLU A 67 -11.38 -4.16 -16.01
C GLU A 67 -12.13 -3.21 -15.07
N LEU A 68 -11.38 -2.51 -14.21
CA LEU A 68 -11.88 -1.34 -13.49
C LEU A 68 -12.02 -0.16 -14.46
N GLU A 69 -13.15 0.55 -14.37
CA GLU A 69 -13.36 1.81 -15.09
C GLU A 69 -12.83 3.00 -14.29
N TYR A 70 -12.88 2.91 -12.96
CA TYR A 70 -12.41 3.91 -12.03
C TYR A 70 -11.30 3.33 -11.15
N ASP A 71 -11.64 2.97 -9.91
CA ASP A 71 -10.78 2.47 -8.85
C ASP A 71 -11.54 1.39 -8.07
N CYS A 72 -11.04 0.93 -6.93
CA CYS A 72 -11.83 0.10 -6.02
C CYS A 72 -13.00 0.92 -5.45
N CYS A 73 -14.13 0.95 -6.16
CA CYS A 73 -15.33 1.70 -5.81
C CYS A 73 -16.59 0.83 -5.97
N GLU A 74 -17.68 1.22 -5.29
CA GLU A 74 -18.93 0.44 -5.33
C GLU A 74 -19.50 0.28 -6.74
N GLN A 75 -19.37 1.30 -7.60
CA GLN A 75 -19.86 1.24 -8.98
C GLN A 75 -19.14 0.14 -9.79
N ASP A 76 -17.82 0.08 -9.71
CA ASP A 76 -17.03 -0.98 -10.36
C ASP A 76 -17.33 -2.34 -9.73
N LEU A 77 -17.40 -2.44 -8.40
CA LEU A 77 -17.68 -3.70 -7.70
C LEU A 77 -19.05 -4.28 -8.04
N GLN A 78 -20.09 -3.46 -8.14
CA GLN A 78 -21.44 -3.91 -8.53
C GLN A 78 -21.47 -4.42 -9.98
N ARG A 79 -20.86 -3.68 -10.91
CA ARG A 79 -20.75 -4.10 -12.31
C ARG A 79 -19.97 -5.41 -12.46
N LEU A 80 -18.82 -5.51 -11.80
CA LEU A 80 -17.99 -6.71 -11.81
C LEU A 80 -18.67 -7.90 -11.16
N ALA A 81 -19.46 -7.69 -10.09
CA ALA A 81 -20.24 -8.76 -9.46
C ALA A 81 -21.32 -9.30 -10.41
N ALA A 82 -22.03 -8.44 -11.12
CA ALA A 82 -23.01 -8.85 -12.12
C ALA A 82 -22.35 -9.65 -13.26
N GLN A 83 -21.19 -9.21 -13.74
CA GLN A 83 -20.40 -9.95 -14.74
C GLN A 83 -19.96 -11.32 -14.22
N ALA A 84 -19.38 -11.37 -13.02
CA ALA A 84 -18.93 -12.62 -12.38
C ALA A 84 -20.05 -13.65 -12.26
N GLN A 85 -21.24 -13.21 -11.82
CA GLN A 85 -22.42 -14.08 -11.68
C GLN A 85 -22.93 -14.58 -13.03
N ALA A 86 -23.03 -13.70 -14.04
CA ALA A 86 -23.48 -14.08 -15.39
C ALA A 86 -22.51 -15.09 -16.06
N SER A 87 -21.21 -14.93 -15.81
CA SER A 87 -20.17 -15.81 -16.37
C SER A 87 -19.91 -17.07 -15.54
N GLY A 88 -20.56 -17.24 -14.39
CA GLY A 88 -20.41 -18.43 -13.52
C GLY A 88 -18.96 -18.68 -13.11
N VAL A 89 -18.23 -17.62 -12.74
CA VAL A 89 -16.81 -17.70 -12.36
C VAL A 89 -16.65 -18.33 -10.97
N ASP A 90 -15.54 -19.03 -10.75
CA ASP A 90 -15.22 -19.71 -9.47
C ASP A 90 -14.09 -19.02 -8.68
N ALA A 91 -13.41 -18.07 -9.32
CA ALA A 91 -12.29 -17.34 -8.75
C ALA A 91 -12.18 -15.92 -9.31
N VAL A 92 -11.50 -15.06 -8.56
CA VAL A 92 -11.00 -13.77 -9.04
C VAL A 92 -9.48 -13.80 -9.01
N ILE A 93 -8.85 -13.61 -10.18
CA ILE A 93 -7.42 -13.34 -10.32
C ILE A 93 -7.25 -11.84 -10.51
N ALA A 94 -6.81 -11.15 -9.46
CA ALA A 94 -6.56 -9.71 -9.48
C ALA A 94 -5.11 -9.43 -9.88
N SER A 95 -4.89 -8.84 -11.06
CA SER A 95 -3.56 -8.55 -11.59
C SER A 95 -3.35 -7.06 -11.80
N GLY A 96 -2.55 -6.43 -10.92
CA GLY A 96 -2.26 -5.00 -11.04
C GLY A 96 -1.59 -4.40 -9.81
N GLY A 97 -1.73 -3.08 -9.66
CA GLY A 97 -1.36 -2.35 -8.44
C GLY A 97 -2.47 -2.37 -7.39
N GLY A 98 -2.24 -1.73 -6.24
CA GLY A 98 -3.07 -1.85 -5.03
C GLY A 98 -4.58 -1.74 -5.24
N LYS A 99 -5.05 -0.77 -6.03
CA LYS A 99 -6.49 -0.59 -6.31
C LYS A 99 -7.14 -1.76 -7.05
N VAL A 100 -6.41 -2.41 -7.96
CA VAL A 100 -6.89 -3.64 -8.64
C VAL A 100 -6.93 -4.79 -7.64
N LEU A 101 -5.88 -4.93 -6.83
CA LEU A 101 -5.77 -5.99 -5.84
C LEU A 101 -6.88 -5.89 -4.80
N ASP A 102 -7.15 -4.69 -4.29
CA ASP A 102 -8.23 -4.43 -3.33
C ASP A 102 -9.60 -4.72 -3.93
N ALA A 103 -9.88 -4.26 -5.15
CA ALA A 103 -11.15 -4.53 -5.82
C ALA A 103 -11.38 -6.03 -6.03
N GLY A 104 -10.34 -6.76 -6.48
CA GLY A 104 -10.45 -8.20 -6.70
C GLY A 104 -10.60 -9.01 -5.41
N LYS A 105 -9.88 -8.65 -4.35
CA LYS A 105 -10.05 -9.25 -3.02
C LYS A 105 -11.45 -9.00 -2.46
N LEU A 106 -11.93 -7.77 -2.54
CA LEU A 106 -13.26 -7.42 -2.03
C LEU A 106 -14.38 -8.08 -2.83
N LEU A 107 -14.24 -8.15 -4.16
CA LEU A 107 -15.17 -8.89 -5.01
C LEU A 107 -15.21 -10.38 -4.64
N ALA A 108 -14.05 -11.02 -4.47
CA ALA A 108 -13.96 -12.42 -4.08
C ALA A 108 -14.58 -12.68 -2.70
N ASP A 109 -14.33 -11.81 -1.72
CA ASP A 109 -14.91 -11.91 -0.37
C ASP A 109 -16.45 -11.80 -0.40
N ARG A 110 -16.99 -10.84 -1.16
CA ARG A 110 -18.45 -10.63 -1.31
C ARG A 110 -19.16 -11.81 -1.98
N LEU A 111 -18.51 -12.43 -2.96
CA LEU A 111 -19.09 -13.52 -3.74
C LEU A 111 -18.73 -14.91 -3.19
N GLY A 112 -17.89 -15.01 -2.15
CA GLY A 112 -17.42 -16.28 -1.61
C GLY A 112 -16.53 -17.07 -2.58
N LEU A 113 -15.83 -16.38 -3.49
CA LEU A 113 -14.97 -16.97 -4.50
C LEU A 113 -13.55 -17.21 -3.98
N VAL A 114 -12.78 -18.02 -4.72
CA VAL A 114 -11.33 -18.12 -4.53
C VAL A 114 -10.69 -16.78 -4.91
N CYS A 115 -9.81 -16.28 -4.05
CA CYS A 115 -9.09 -15.03 -4.26
C CYS A 115 -7.63 -15.29 -4.60
N ILE A 116 -7.20 -14.85 -5.78
CA ILE A 116 -5.81 -14.93 -6.22
C ILE A 116 -5.31 -13.51 -6.53
N THR A 117 -4.18 -13.14 -5.96
CA THR A 117 -3.53 -11.84 -6.21
C THR A 117 -2.23 -12.03 -6.97
N LEU A 118 -2.07 -11.27 -8.07
CA LEU A 118 -0.88 -11.22 -8.91
C LEU A 118 -0.40 -9.77 -9.00
N PRO A 119 0.35 -9.25 -8.00
CA PRO A 119 0.84 -7.89 -8.05
C PRO A 119 1.74 -7.67 -9.26
N THR A 120 1.56 -6.55 -9.96
CA THR A 120 2.42 -6.16 -11.11
C THR A 120 3.36 -5.00 -10.76
N SER A 121 3.44 -4.66 -9.47
CA SER A 121 4.37 -3.69 -8.89
C SER A 121 4.46 -3.94 -7.38
N ALA A 122 5.56 -3.55 -6.75
CA ALA A 122 5.73 -3.62 -5.30
C ALA A 122 5.40 -2.28 -4.60
N ALA A 123 4.43 -1.52 -5.13
CA ALA A 123 4.11 -0.18 -4.66
C ALA A 123 3.31 -0.11 -3.34
N THR A 124 2.73 -1.24 -2.94
CA THR A 124 1.89 -1.38 -1.73
C THR A 124 1.92 -2.83 -1.27
N CYS A 125 1.54 -3.06 -0.01
CA CYS A 125 1.32 -4.42 0.54
C CYS A 125 -0.08 -5.02 0.28
N ALA A 126 -0.90 -4.39 -0.57
CA ALA A 126 -2.29 -4.77 -0.81
C ALA A 126 -2.47 -6.23 -1.27
N GLY A 127 -1.51 -6.82 -1.99
CA GLY A 127 -1.61 -8.22 -2.40
C GLY A 127 -1.72 -9.23 -1.25
N TRP A 128 -1.31 -8.86 -0.03
CA TRP A 128 -1.26 -9.78 1.12
C TRP A 128 -2.48 -9.71 2.02
N THR A 129 -3.02 -8.52 2.24
CA THR A 129 -3.85 -8.21 3.41
C THR A 129 -5.31 -8.64 3.26
N ALA A 130 -5.95 -9.03 4.37
CA ALA A 130 -7.40 -9.18 4.50
C ALA A 130 -8.11 -7.82 4.70
N LEU A 131 -7.79 -6.86 3.85
CA LEU A 131 -8.29 -5.49 3.87
C LEU A 131 -8.45 -5.00 2.44
N ALA A 132 -9.43 -4.17 2.14
CA ALA A 132 -9.53 -3.46 0.87
C ALA A 132 -9.90 -1.99 1.10
N ASN A 133 -9.26 -1.07 0.40
CA ASN A 133 -9.60 0.35 0.50
C ASN A 133 -10.66 0.69 -0.55
N LEU A 134 -11.75 1.33 -0.12
CA LEU A 134 -12.79 1.84 -1.00
C LEU A 134 -12.58 3.32 -1.30
N TYR A 135 -12.86 3.67 -2.55
CA TYR A 135 -12.75 5.02 -3.09
C TYR A 135 -14.07 5.45 -3.75
N SER A 136 -14.25 6.74 -3.94
CA SER A 136 -15.22 7.26 -4.90
C SER A 136 -14.75 7.00 -6.34
N PRO A 137 -15.64 7.07 -7.34
CA PRO A 137 -15.24 7.07 -8.75
C PRO A 137 -14.26 8.20 -9.10
N GLN A 138 -14.26 9.28 -8.30
CA GLN A 138 -13.32 10.40 -8.43
C GLN A 138 -11.98 10.14 -7.72
N GLY A 139 -11.76 8.97 -7.11
CA GLY A 139 -10.48 8.62 -6.48
C GLY A 139 -10.29 9.09 -5.05
N ALA A 140 -11.33 9.63 -4.41
CA ALA A 140 -11.28 10.05 -3.01
C ALA A 140 -11.52 8.85 -2.07
N PHE A 141 -10.68 8.68 -1.06
CA PHE A 141 -10.83 7.63 -0.05
C PHE A 141 -12.19 7.72 0.65
N ARG A 142 -12.82 6.57 0.89
CA ARG A 142 -14.12 6.45 1.58
C ARG A 142 -13.99 5.70 2.90
N SER A 143 -13.47 4.49 2.85
CA SER A 143 -13.39 3.60 4.01
C SER A 143 -12.48 2.42 3.74
N ASP A 144 -11.97 1.82 4.81
CA ASP A 144 -11.35 0.50 4.75
C ASP A 144 -12.39 -0.59 4.99
N VAL A 145 -12.28 -1.70 4.27
CA VAL A 145 -13.18 -2.86 4.41
C VAL A 145 -12.37 -4.06 4.85
N ALA A 146 -12.61 -4.51 6.08
CA ALA A 146 -12.04 -5.76 6.57
C ALA A 146 -12.63 -6.96 5.80
N LEU A 147 -11.76 -7.88 5.38
CA LEU A 147 -12.14 -9.09 4.65
C LEU A 147 -12.09 -10.30 5.61
N LYS A 148 -12.83 -11.36 5.29
CA LYS A 148 -12.90 -12.55 6.16
C LYS A 148 -11.59 -13.34 6.18
N ARG A 149 -10.81 -13.24 5.11
CA ARG A 149 -9.54 -13.97 4.92
C ARG A 149 -8.59 -13.21 4.00
N CYS A 150 -7.30 -13.53 4.12
CA CYS A 150 -6.30 -13.18 3.11
C CYS A 150 -6.55 -13.97 1.81
N PRO A 151 -5.90 -13.61 0.70
CA PRO A 151 -6.00 -14.36 -0.55
C PRO A 151 -5.68 -15.85 -0.38
N ASP A 152 -6.33 -16.70 -1.15
CA ASP A 152 -6.03 -18.13 -1.18
C ASP A 152 -4.65 -18.37 -1.83
N LEU A 153 -4.25 -17.52 -2.77
CA LEU A 153 -2.93 -17.56 -3.41
C LEU A 153 -2.41 -16.16 -3.75
N LEU A 154 -1.19 -15.86 -3.32
CA LEU A 154 -0.42 -14.69 -3.75
C LEU A 154 0.73 -15.15 -4.66
N ILE A 155 0.76 -14.66 -5.89
CA ILE A 155 1.86 -14.91 -6.84
C ILE A 155 2.67 -13.61 -6.99
N PHE A 156 3.87 -13.59 -6.44
CA PHE A 156 4.81 -12.47 -6.47
C PHE A 156 5.96 -12.77 -7.45
N ASP A 157 5.67 -12.62 -8.74
CA ASP A 157 6.65 -12.87 -9.80
C ASP A 157 7.61 -11.69 -9.96
N HIS A 158 8.90 -11.93 -9.71
CA HIS A 158 9.91 -10.87 -9.76
C HIS A 158 10.00 -10.20 -11.14
N GLY A 159 9.83 -10.95 -12.24
CA GLY A 159 9.87 -10.39 -13.59
C GLY A 159 8.69 -9.45 -13.86
N LEU A 160 7.49 -9.79 -13.38
CA LEU A 160 6.33 -8.90 -13.44
C LEU A 160 6.55 -7.63 -12.63
N ILE A 161 7.03 -7.75 -11.39
CA ILE A 161 7.31 -6.60 -10.52
C ILE A 161 8.42 -5.71 -11.12
N HIS A 162 9.49 -6.31 -11.66
CA HIS A 162 10.61 -5.59 -12.27
C HIS A 162 10.22 -4.85 -13.56
N SER A 163 9.17 -5.30 -14.25
CA SER A 163 8.66 -4.61 -15.44
C SER A 163 7.96 -3.26 -15.13
N ALA A 164 7.61 -3.00 -13.87
CA ALA A 164 6.97 -1.76 -13.46
C ALA A 164 7.96 -0.58 -13.45
N PRO A 165 7.47 0.67 -13.65
CA PRO A 165 8.31 1.84 -13.49
C PRO A 165 8.94 1.90 -12.09
N SER A 166 10.23 2.26 -12.00
CA SER A 166 10.98 2.34 -10.73
C SER A 166 10.31 3.23 -9.67
N ARG A 167 9.60 4.28 -10.10
CA ARG A 167 8.75 5.14 -9.26
C ARG A 167 7.76 4.34 -8.39
N THR A 168 7.27 3.20 -8.89
CA THR A 168 6.35 2.33 -8.13
C THR A 168 7.06 1.64 -6.96
N LEU A 169 8.32 1.21 -7.13
CA LEU A 169 9.12 0.66 -6.04
C LEU A 169 9.48 1.73 -5.01
N ALA A 170 9.85 2.95 -5.47
CA ALA A 170 10.08 4.08 -4.55
C ALA A 170 8.83 4.39 -3.69
N SER A 171 7.63 4.39 -4.30
CA SER A 171 6.37 4.46 -3.57
C SER A 171 6.25 3.32 -2.54
N GLY A 172 6.55 2.09 -2.95
CA GLY A 172 6.53 0.92 -2.05
C GLY A 172 7.43 1.07 -0.83
N ILE A 173 8.63 1.63 -1.01
CA ILE A 173 9.58 1.88 0.08
C ILE A 173 8.95 2.79 1.13
N ALA A 174 8.35 3.91 0.72
CA ALA A 174 7.71 4.83 1.66
C ALA A 174 6.52 4.22 2.40
N ASP A 175 5.63 3.50 1.69
CA ASP A 175 4.49 2.80 2.32
C ASP A 175 4.96 1.77 3.34
N ALA A 176 5.97 0.98 3.00
CA ALA A 176 6.53 -0.03 3.89
C ALA A 176 7.24 0.56 5.11
N MET A 177 7.93 1.70 4.96
CA MET A 177 8.55 2.41 6.08
C MET A 177 7.52 2.98 7.06
N ALA A 178 6.33 3.36 6.58
CA ALA A 178 5.26 3.86 7.44
C ALA A 178 4.85 2.84 8.51
N LYS A 179 4.96 1.53 8.23
CA LYS A 179 4.71 0.46 9.22
C LYS A 179 5.46 0.68 10.52
N TRP A 180 6.73 1.11 10.46
CA TRP A 180 7.48 1.40 11.69
C TRP A 180 6.98 2.68 12.34
N TYR A 181 6.93 3.78 11.59
CA TYR A 181 6.65 5.09 12.16
C TYR A 181 5.24 5.19 12.75
N GLU A 182 4.28 4.48 12.19
CA GLU A 182 2.92 4.42 12.72
C GLU A 182 2.80 3.40 13.85
N ALA A 183 3.28 2.16 13.70
CA ALA A 183 3.13 1.15 14.74
C ALA A 183 3.96 1.43 16.00
N ALA A 184 5.09 2.13 15.88
CA ALA A 184 5.92 2.48 17.04
C ALA A 184 5.18 3.42 17.99
N VAL A 185 4.38 4.36 17.48
CA VAL A 185 3.64 5.32 18.29
C VAL A 185 2.31 4.75 18.81
N SER A 186 1.59 3.98 17.99
CA SER A 186 0.28 3.43 18.39
C SER A 186 0.38 2.15 19.19
N SER A 187 1.40 1.32 18.93
CA SER A 187 1.47 -0.07 19.41
C SER A 187 2.80 -0.44 20.07
N GLY A 188 3.76 0.49 20.17
CA GLY A 188 5.08 0.22 20.77
C GLY A 188 5.03 -0.19 22.25
N GLY A 189 4.02 0.28 22.98
CA GLY A 189 3.77 -0.07 24.38
C GLY A 189 2.78 -1.21 24.60
N SER A 190 2.34 -1.91 23.53
CA SER A 190 1.33 -2.96 23.65
C SER A 190 1.79 -4.11 24.56
N GLY A 191 0.89 -4.61 25.41
CA GLY A 191 1.11 -5.83 26.19
C GLY A 191 0.83 -7.13 25.42
N ASP A 192 0.32 -7.02 24.18
CA ASP A 192 0.06 -8.16 23.30
C ASP A 192 1.36 -8.60 22.60
N GLY A 193 1.82 -9.81 22.89
CA GLY A 193 3.06 -10.36 22.36
C GLY A 193 3.10 -10.45 20.83
N LEU A 194 1.99 -10.74 20.14
CA LEU A 194 1.96 -10.78 18.68
C LEU A 194 2.15 -9.39 18.08
N ILE A 195 1.51 -8.39 18.69
CA ILE A 195 1.62 -6.99 18.27
C ILE A 195 3.03 -6.48 18.50
N GLN A 196 3.65 -6.82 19.63
CA GLN A 196 5.07 -6.50 19.87
C GLN A 196 5.97 -7.09 18.79
N GLN A 197 5.75 -8.34 18.36
CA GLN A 197 6.52 -8.93 17.25
C GLN A 197 6.31 -8.16 15.95
N ALA A 198 5.07 -7.81 15.61
CA ALA A 198 4.78 -7.00 14.41
C ALA A 198 5.50 -5.64 14.44
N VAL A 199 5.54 -4.96 15.58
CA VAL A 199 6.26 -3.68 15.74
C VAL A 199 7.77 -3.88 15.57
N GLN A 200 8.36 -4.92 16.15
CA GLN A 200 9.80 -5.19 15.96
C GLN A 200 10.14 -5.56 14.52
N MET A 201 9.27 -6.32 13.84
CA MET A 201 9.43 -6.60 12.41
C MET A 201 9.36 -5.32 11.58
N ALA A 202 8.46 -4.38 11.91
CA ALA A 202 8.38 -3.09 11.24
C ALA A 202 9.67 -2.27 11.42
N ARG A 203 10.30 -2.32 12.61
CA ARG A 203 11.60 -1.70 12.87
C ARG A 203 12.69 -2.24 11.95
N VAL A 204 12.81 -3.57 11.88
CA VAL A 204 13.78 -4.26 11.02
C VAL A 204 13.53 -3.95 9.55
N LEU A 205 12.26 -3.95 9.13
CA LEU A 205 11.84 -3.57 7.78
C LEU A 205 12.33 -2.16 7.42
N ARG A 206 12.11 -1.16 8.28
CA ARG A 206 12.63 0.20 8.07
C ARG A 206 14.15 0.20 7.91
N ASP A 207 14.88 -0.50 8.78
CA ASP A 207 16.35 -0.51 8.73
C ASP A 207 16.88 -1.14 7.44
N GLN A 208 16.27 -2.24 7.01
CA GLN A 208 16.58 -2.88 5.72
C GLN A 208 16.31 -1.94 4.55
N LEU A 209 15.17 -1.23 4.53
CA LEU A 209 14.82 -0.30 3.45
C LEU A 209 15.77 0.91 3.39
N LEU A 210 16.23 1.41 4.54
CA LEU A 210 17.25 2.47 4.60
C LEU A 210 18.62 2.01 4.05
N GLN A 211 18.97 0.74 4.25
CA GLN A 211 20.24 0.17 3.80
C GLN A 211 20.23 -0.15 2.31
N ASP A 212 19.17 -0.79 1.82
CA ASP A 212 19.11 -1.34 0.46
C ASP A 212 18.38 -0.45 -0.55
N GLY A 213 17.53 0.49 -0.09
CA GLY A 213 16.57 1.21 -0.95
C GLY A 213 17.21 1.99 -2.10
N GLU A 214 18.31 2.69 -1.83
CA GLU A 214 19.04 3.43 -2.87
C GLU A 214 19.69 2.50 -3.89
N ALA A 215 20.35 1.43 -3.43
CA ALA A 215 20.99 0.45 -4.29
C ALA A 215 19.97 -0.29 -5.16
N ALA A 216 18.81 -0.65 -4.60
CA ALA A 216 17.72 -1.29 -5.31
C ALA A 216 17.18 -0.45 -6.48
N LEU A 217 17.17 0.88 -6.36
CA LEU A 217 16.70 1.77 -7.43
C LEU A 217 17.82 2.16 -8.41
N ALA A 218 19.05 2.31 -7.94
CA ALA A 218 20.19 2.68 -8.77
C ALA A 218 20.72 1.52 -9.62
N VAL A 219 20.74 0.29 -9.06
CA VAL A 219 21.26 -0.91 -9.70
C VAL A 219 20.26 -2.07 -9.53
N PRO A 220 19.09 -2.01 -10.20
CA PRO A 220 18.02 -2.99 -10.00
C PRO A 220 18.31 -4.37 -10.58
N GLY A 221 19.24 -4.48 -11.55
CA GLY A 221 19.47 -5.70 -12.33
C GLY A 221 18.56 -5.78 -13.57
N SER A 222 18.26 -6.99 -14.03
CA SER A 222 17.30 -7.26 -15.11
C SER A 222 16.07 -8.01 -14.58
N ALA A 223 15.01 -8.12 -15.39
CA ALA A 223 13.81 -8.86 -14.99
C ALA A 223 14.10 -10.37 -14.77
N GLU A 224 15.05 -10.92 -15.50
CA GLU A 224 15.49 -12.32 -15.40
C GLU A 224 16.50 -12.53 -14.26
N GLN A 225 17.30 -11.49 -13.95
CA GLN A 225 18.35 -11.51 -12.95
C GLN A 225 18.34 -10.19 -12.15
N PRO A 226 17.35 -10.01 -11.26
CA PRO A 226 17.31 -8.84 -10.40
C PRO A 226 18.47 -8.86 -9.41
N SER A 227 18.93 -7.70 -8.98
CA SER A 227 19.97 -7.61 -7.95
C SER A 227 19.41 -8.02 -6.58
N ASP A 228 20.27 -8.53 -5.69
CA ASP A 228 19.83 -8.96 -4.36
C ASP A 228 19.22 -7.81 -3.56
N ALA A 229 19.74 -6.58 -3.71
CA ALA A 229 19.18 -5.39 -3.08
C ALA A 229 17.76 -5.12 -3.59
N TRP A 230 17.54 -5.21 -4.91
CA TRP A 230 16.21 -5.06 -5.49
C TRP A 230 15.24 -6.12 -4.99
N VAL A 231 15.65 -7.40 -4.96
CA VAL A 231 14.80 -8.51 -4.47
C VAL A 231 14.41 -8.26 -3.02
N ARG A 232 15.39 -7.95 -2.16
CA ARG A 232 15.16 -7.65 -0.74
C ARG A 232 14.18 -6.50 -0.56
N VAL A 233 14.33 -5.41 -1.31
CA VAL A 233 13.46 -4.23 -1.21
C VAL A 233 12.06 -4.50 -1.76
N ALA A 234 11.93 -5.14 -2.93
CA ALA A 234 10.62 -5.43 -3.52
C ALA A 234 9.78 -6.36 -2.63
N GLU A 235 10.40 -7.41 -2.08
CA GLU A 235 9.74 -8.33 -1.16
C GLU A 235 9.46 -7.68 0.20
N ALA A 236 10.36 -6.82 0.69
CA ALA A 236 10.12 -6.02 1.88
C ALA A 236 8.88 -5.13 1.72
N CYS A 237 8.75 -4.45 0.58
CA CYS A 237 7.65 -3.53 0.30
C CYS A 237 6.28 -4.23 0.20
N ALA A 238 6.22 -5.39 -0.45
CA ALA A 238 4.95 -6.07 -0.70
C ALA A 238 4.62 -7.17 0.32
N LEU A 239 5.60 -8.02 0.64
CA LEU A 239 5.40 -9.25 1.41
C LEU A 239 5.65 -9.02 2.91
N THR A 240 6.81 -8.47 3.28
CA THR A 240 7.13 -8.23 4.70
C THR A 240 6.18 -7.20 5.32
N ALA A 241 5.92 -6.09 4.63
CA ALA A 241 4.92 -5.11 5.05
C ALA A 241 3.50 -5.72 5.17
N GLY A 242 3.15 -6.64 4.26
CA GLY A 242 1.90 -7.40 4.30
C GLY A 242 1.81 -8.30 5.53
N LEU A 243 2.86 -9.07 5.81
CA LEU A 243 2.97 -9.95 6.98
C LEU A 243 2.86 -9.16 8.29
N ILE A 244 3.52 -8.00 8.39
CA ILE A 244 3.40 -7.10 9.54
C ILE A 244 1.94 -6.67 9.72
N GLY A 245 1.25 -6.26 8.64
CA GLY A 245 -0.16 -5.88 8.69
C GLY A 245 -1.11 -7.05 9.02
N GLY A 246 -0.70 -8.28 8.72
CA GLY A 246 -1.43 -9.50 9.06
C GLY A 246 -1.28 -9.90 10.52
N ILE A 247 -0.07 -9.85 11.08
CA ILE A 247 0.20 -10.12 12.50
C ILE A 247 -0.37 -8.99 13.37
N GLY A 248 -0.09 -7.75 12.99
CA GLY A 248 -0.43 -6.55 13.74
C GLY A 248 -1.88 -6.10 13.64
N GLY A 249 -2.62 -6.59 12.64
CA GLY A 249 -4.00 -6.19 12.42
C GLY A 249 -4.15 -4.66 12.29
N ALA A 250 -5.28 -4.12 12.72
CA ALA A 250 -5.52 -2.67 12.67
C ALA A 250 -4.51 -1.87 13.51
N ARG A 251 -3.95 -2.49 14.56
CA ARG A 251 -3.06 -1.84 15.52
C ARG A 251 -1.69 -1.45 14.93
N CYS A 252 -1.24 -2.14 13.87
CA CYS A 252 0.04 -1.85 13.20
C CYS A 252 -0.14 -1.40 11.74
N ARG A 253 -1.29 -0.82 11.37
CA ARG A 253 -1.59 -0.47 9.97
C ARG A 253 -1.56 1.01 9.66
N THR A 254 -2.21 1.84 10.46
CA THR A 254 -2.51 3.23 10.11
C THR A 254 -2.56 4.12 11.36
N VAL A 255 -1.94 5.30 11.27
CA VAL A 255 -1.99 6.41 12.24
C VAL A 255 -2.07 7.71 11.41
N ALA A 256 -1.23 8.72 11.68
CA ALA A 256 -1.36 10.03 11.07
C ALA A 256 -0.87 10.08 9.62
N ALA A 257 0.13 9.27 9.24
CA ALA A 257 0.62 9.25 7.86
C ALA A 257 -0.46 8.77 6.89
N HIS A 258 -1.16 7.68 7.21
CA HIS A 258 -2.28 7.19 6.39
C HIS A 258 -3.54 8.06 6.50
N ALA A 259 -3.86 8.59 7.68
CA ALA A 259 -4.98 9.52 7.82
C ALA A 259 -4.80 10.77 6.95
N MET A 260 -3.58 11.32 6.91
CA MET A 260 -3.25 12.42 6.01
C MET A 260 -3.30 12.01 4.55
N HIS A 261 -2.75 10.85 4.17
CA HIS A 261 -2.93 10.30 2.81
C HIS A 261 -4.42 10.32 2.42
N ASN A 262 -5.30 9.84 3.30
CA ASN A 262 -6.74 9.76 3.05
C ASN A 262 -7.36 11.16 2.89
N GLY A 263 -6.95 12.14 3.71
CA GLY A 263 -7.33 13.55 3.55
C GLY A 263 -6.87 14.15 2.23
N LEU A 264 -5.62 13.90 1.82
CA LEU A 264 -5.09 14.40 0.55
C LEU A 264 -5.83 13.83 -0.65
N THR A 265 -6.32 12.59 -0.59
CA THR A 265 -7.12 12.01 -1.68
C THR A 265 -8.44 12.75 -1.96
N GLN A 266 -8.90 13.61 -1.04
CA GLN A 266 -10.06 14.47 -1.30
C GLN A 266 -9.74 15.58 -2.32
N LEU A 267 -8.46 15.89 -2.52
CA LEU A 267 -7.99 16.90 -3.47
C LEU A 267 -7.68 16.25 -4.81
N ALA A 268 -8.36 16.72 -5.87
CA ALA A 268 -8.14 16.24 -7.24
C ALA A 268 -6.67 16.40 -7.69
N ALA A 269 -6.01 17.47 -7.23
CA ALA A 269 -4.60 17.73 -7.49
C ALA A 269 -3.66 16.61 -7.00
N SER A 270 -4.07 15.80 -6.02
CA SER A 270 -3.25 14.72 -5.46
C SER A 270 -3.36 13.39 -6.24
N HIS A 271 -4.28 13.27 -7.20
CA HIS A 271 -4.63 11.99 -7.82
C HIS A 271 -3.55 11.48 -8.79
N GLY A 272 -2.70 12.36 -9.30
CA GLY A 272 -1.50 11.99 -10.08
C GLY A 272 -0.36 11.39 -9.25
N GLN A 273 -0.46 11.44 -7.92
CA GLN A 273 0.54 10.89 -7.00
C GLN A 273 0.16 9.47 -6.55
N LEU A 274 1.18 8.61 -6.47
CA LEU A 274 1.06 7.25 -5.95
C LEU A 274 0.75 7.26 -4.45
N HIS A 275 0.23 6.13 -3.97
CA HIS A 275 -0.13 5.94 -2.56
C HIS A 275 1.06 6.22 -1.63
N GLY A 276 2.19 5.56 -1.88
CA GLY A 276 3.39 5.69 -1.07
C GLY A 276 4.07 7.06 -1.15
N GLU A 277 3.87 7.83 -2.21
CA GLU A 277 4.35 9.22 -2.27
C GLU A 277 3.61 10.11 -1.26
N LYS A 278 2.29 9.96 -1.20
CA LYS A 278 1.45 10.63 -0.20
C LYS A 278 1.75 10.12 1.22
N VAL A 279 1.85 8.81 1.41
CA VAL A 279 2.17 8.21 2.72
C VAL A 279 3.57 8.58 3.18
N GLY A 280 4.57 8.61 2.30
CA GLY A 280 5.93 9.03 2.62
C GLY A 280 5.99 10.47 3.09
N PHE A 281 5.29 11.39 2.40
CA PHE A 281 5.11 12.74 2.89
C PHE A 281 4.35 12.76 4.24
N GLY A 282 3.32 11.92 4.38
CA GLY A 282 2.61 11.62 5.62
C GLY A 282 3.52 11.28 6.80
N VAL A 283 4.50 10.41 6.59
CA VAL A 283 5.50 10.02 7.62
C VAL A 283 6.31 11.24 8.06
N LEU A 284 6.75 12.09 7.12
CA LEU A 284 7.52 13.29 7.48
C LEU A 284 6.69 14.28 8.31
N VAL A 285 5.40 14.42 7.97
CA VAL A 285 4.46 15.28 8.70
C VAL A 285 4.11 14.71 10.07
N GLN A 286 3.90 13.39 10.18
CA GLN A 286 3.71 12.74 11.47
C GLN A 286 4.92 12.99 12.38
N LEU A 287 6.14 12.77 11.88
CA LEU A 287 7.35 13.04 12.64
C LEU A 287 7.48 14.52 13.05
N ARG A 288 6.94 15.44 12.25
CA ARG A 288 6.87 16.86 12.59
C ARG A 288 5.86 17.14 13.71
N LEU A 289 4.70 16.48 13.71
CA LEU A 289 3.73 16.56 14.80
C LEU A 289 4.32 16.00 16.11
N GLU A 290 4.98 14.83 16.03
CA GLU A 290 5.66 14.23 17.18
C GLU A 290 6.76 15.14 17.74
N GLU A 291 7.50 15.85 16.88
CA GLU A 291 8.51 16.83 17.27
C GLU A 291 7.88 18.06 17.96
N CYS A 292 6.88 18.67 17.33
CA CYS A 292 6.33 19.96 17.77
C CYS A 292 5.36 19.86 18.94
N LEU A 293 4.51 18.83 18.96
CA LEU A 293 3.47 18.65 19.96
C LEU A 293 3.83 17.56 20.97
N GLY A 294 4.41 16.46 20.49
CA GLY A 294 4.84 15.35 21.33
C GLY A 294 6.16 15.57 22.08
N GLY A 295 6.93 16.61 21.72
CA GLY A 295 8.27 16.85 22.29
C GLY A 295 9.30 15.78 21.95
N ASN A 296 9.05 14.94 20.93
CA ASN A 296 9.87 13.78 20.59
C ASN A 296 11.10 14.18 19.75
N GLN A 297 12.24 14.32 20.42
CA GLN A 297 13.51 14.66 19.75
C GLN A 297 14.02 13.57 18.79
N LEU A 298 13.67 12.30 19.04
CA LEU A 298 14.01 11.20 18.13
C LEU A 298 13.21 11.30 16.83
N ALA A 299 11.97 11.81 16.88
CA ALA A 299 11.20 12.07 15.66
C ALA A 299 11.85 13.15 14.79
N ALA A 300 12.39 14.20 15.41
CA ALA A 300 13.15 15.23 14.70
C ALA A 300 14.40 14.66 14.01
N GLN A 301 15.12 13.75 14.67
CA GLN A 301 16.29 13.07 14.08
C GLN A 301 15.89 12.15 12.92
N ALA A 302 14.85 11.34 13.11
CA ALA A 302 14.32 10.46 12.06
C ALA A 302 13.88 11.28 10.83
N ARG A 303 13.18 12.40 11.04
CA ARG A 303 12.77 13.31 9.95
C ARG A 303 13.96 13.87 9.18
N ARG A 304 15.02 14.30 9.88
CA ARG A 304 16.28 14.77 9.26
C ARG A 304 17.02 13.68 8.48
N GLN A 305 16.88 12.41 8.87
CA GLN A 305 17.44 11.27 8.14
C GLN A 305 16.60 10.91 6.90
N LEU A 306 15.28 10.89 7.04
CA LEU A 306 14.37 10.46 5.97
C LEU A 306 14.29 11.46 4.82
N GLN A 307 14.29 12.77 5.10
CA GLN A 307 14.18 13.78 4.03
C GLN A 307 15.24 13.62 2.93
N PRO A 308 16.55 13.58 3.23
CA PRO A 308 17.56 13.38 2.18
C PRO A 308 17.49 11.99 1.56
N PHE A 309 17.12 10.95 2.33
CA PHE A 309 16.91 9.60 1.78
C PHE A 309 15.77 9.57 0.75
N PHE A 310 14.59 10.08 1.10
CA PHE A 310 13.44 10.19 0.19
C PHE A 310 13.77 10.97 -1.07
N ARG A 311 14.50 12.09 -0.97
CA ARG A 311 14.96 12.82 -2.16
C ARG A 311 15.87 11.99 -3.07
N ARG A 312 16.83 11.24 -2.49
CA ARG A 312 17.74 10.38 -3.28
C ARG A 312 17.00 9.27 -4.03
N ILE A 313 15.89 8.77 -3.48
CA ILE A 313 15.04 7.77 -4.14
C ILE A 313 13.87 8.36 -4.94
N GLY A 314 13.84 9.69 -5.14
CA GLY A 314 12.85 10.37 -5.98
C GLY A 314 11.46 10.52 -5.37
N LEU A 315 11.32 10.44 -4.05
CA LEU A 315 10.07 10.66 -3.34
C LEU A 315 9.88 12.13 -2.94
N PRO A 316 8.62 12.63 -2.92
CA PRO A 316 8.31 13.99 -2.51
C PRO A 316 8.49 14.18 -0.99
N THR A 317 9.06 15.32 -0.64
CA THR A 317 9.34 15.76 0.75
C THR A 317 8.69 17.08 1.11
N SER A 318 7.91 17.66 0.20
CA SER A 318 7.14 18.89 0.40
C SER A 318 5.82 18.84 -0.36
N LEU A 319 4.86 19.70 0.02
CA LEU A 319 3.60 19.86 -0.73
C LEU A 319 3.86 20.23 -2.20
N ALA A 320 4.85 21.08 -2.49
CA ALA A 320 5.20 21.46 -3.84
C ALA A 320 5.69 20.26 -4.68
N GLU A 321 6.59 19.45 -4.11
CA GLU A 321 7.06 18.21 -4.76
C GLU A 321 5.94 17.18 -4.93
N LEU A 322 4.93 17.18 -4.06
CA LEU A 322 3.72 16.35 -4.18
C LEU A 322 2.71 16.91 -5.20
N GLY A 323 3.00 18.02 -5.87
CA GLY A 323 2.09 18.66 -6.83
C GLY A 323 0.97 19.49 -6.19
N LEU A 324 1.08 19.78 -4.89
CA LEU A 324 0.10 20.53 -4.09
C LEU A 324 0.59 21.94 -3.71
N GLY A 325 1.67 22.43 -4.35
CA GLY A 325 2.24 23.75 -4.06
C GLY A 325 1.32 24.92 -4.40
N GLY A 326 0.33 24.71 -5.28
CA GLY A 326 -0.69 25.70 -5.63
C GLY A 326 -2.01 25.54 -4.91
N CYS A 327 -2.14 24.58 -3.96
CA CYS A 327 -3.37 24.41 -3.21
C CYS A 327 -3.65 25.63 -2.34
N SER A 328 -4.90 26.08 -2.37
CA SER A 328 -5.39 27.14 -1.50
C SER A 328 -5.43 26.68 -0.03
N PHE A 329 -5.53 27.66 0.86
CA PHE A 329 -5.75 27.39 2.28
C PHE A 329 -7.01 26.53 2.51
N ASP A 330 -8.12 26.85 1.83
CA ASP A 330 -9.39 26.14 1.98
C ASP A 330 -9.30 24.68 1.52
N GLU A 331 -8.53 24.41 0.45
CA GLU A 331 -8.27 23.03 -0.01
C GLU A 331 -7.46 22.24 1.01
N LEU A 332 -6.35 22.79 1.52
CA LEU A 332 -5.55 22.14 2.55
C LEU A 332 -6.32 21.97 3.87
N HIS A 333 -7.16 22.94 4.22
CA HIS A 333 -8.04 22.86 5.36
C HIS A 333 -9.08 21.74 5.19
N SER A 334 -9.71 21.62 4.02
CA SER A 334 -10.64 20.52 3.72
C SER A 334 -9.98 19.15 3.80
N ALA A 335 -8.74 19.01 3.32
CA ALA A 335 -7.99 17.76 3.45
C ALA A 335 -7.67 17.45 4.92
N SER A 336 -7.30 18.47 5.70
CA SER A 336 -7.00 18.34 7.13
C SER A 336 -8.24 17.96 7.93
N ALA A 337 -9.38 18.61 7.68
CA ALA A 337 -10.66 18.29 8.30
C ALA A 337 -11.09 16.84 8.04
N PHE A 338 -10.82 16.30 6.85
CA PHE A 338 -11.06 14.89 6.57
C PHE A 338 -10.12 13.98 7.37
N ALA A 339 -8.84 14.34 7.49
CA ALA A 339 -7.86 13.56 8.25
C ALA A 339 -8.07 13.63 9.77
N CYS A 340 -8.71 14.67 10.29
CA CYS A 340 -8.99 14.88 11.71
C CYS A 340 -10.39 14.45 12.15
N ARG A 341 -11.19 13.82 11.29
CA ARG A 341 -12.54 13.33 11.66
C ARG A 341 -12.51 12.46 12.93
N PRO A 342 -13.60 12.41 13.72
CA PRO A 342 -13.62 11.67 14.99
C PRO A 342 -13.27 10.18 14.88
N ASP A 343 -13.53 9.55 13.73
CA ASP A 343 -13.26 8.14 13.44
C ASP A 343 -11.90 7.88 12.78
N SER A 344 -11.06 8.91 12.66
CA SER A 344 -9.77 8.82 11.98
C SER A 344 -8.70 8.10 12.81
N ASP A 345 -7.86 7.32 12.13
CA ASP A 345 -6.66 6.70 12.72
C ASP A 345 -5.61 7.71 13.20
N LEU A 346 -5.73 8.98 12.80
CA LEU A 346 -4.88 10.08 13.30
C LEU A 346 -4.90 10.15 14.84
N HIS A 347 -6.04 9.83 15.45
CA HIS A 347 -6.23 9.86 16.91
C HIS A 347 -5.49 8.73 17.65
N HIS A 348 -4.81 7.83 16.94
CA HIS A 348 -3.88 6.87 17.55
C HIS A 348 -2.51 7.49 17.90
N LEU A 349 -2.28 8.77 17.57
CA LEU A 349 -1.15 9.51 18.14
C LEU A 349 -1.32 9.64 19.66
N PRO A 350 -0.22 9.62 20.45
CA PRO A 350 -0.27 9.68 21.91
C PRO A 350 -0.53 11.11 22.46
N PHE A 351 -1.00 12.02 21.60
CA PHE A 351 -1.32 13.41 21.91
C PHE A 351 -2.41 13.90 20.94
N PRO A 352 -3.24 14.88 21.34
CA PRO A 352 -4.28 15.43 20.47
C PRO A 352 -3.65 16.23 19.32
N VAL A 353 -4.33 16.20 18.16
CA VAL A 353 -3.97 16.96 16.97
C VAL A 353 -5.27 17.48 16.34
N ASP A 354 -5.32 18.78 16.07
CA ASP A 354 -6.43 19.40 15.33
C ASP A 354 -6.07 19.70 13.86
N GLU A 355 -7.01 20.29 13.09
CA GLU A 355 -6.77 20.63 11.69
C GLU A 355 -5.67 21.67 11.50
N ALA A 356 -5.53 22.63 12.43
CA ALA A 356 -4.54 23.68 12.35
C ALA A 356 -3.13 23.13 12.60
N ASP A 357 -2.99 22.25 13.58
CA ASP A 357 -1.77 21.50 13.87
C ASP A 357 -1.30 20.68 12.66
N LEU A 358 -2.20 19.89 12.07
CA LEU A 358 -1.88 19.05 10.92
C LEU A 358 -1.44 19.89 9.72
N MET A 359 -2.15 20.99 9.45
CA MET A 359 -1.79 21.91 8.37
C MET A 359 -0.46 22.62 8.61
N ALA A 360 -0.20 23.08 9.84
CA ALA A 360 1.08 23.68 10.21
C ALA A 360 2.23 22.68 10.05
N ALA A 361 2.02 21.41 10.40
CA ALA A 361 2.99 20.34 10.19
C ALA A 361 3.21 20.06 8.69
N MET A 362 2.16 20.03 7.87
CA MET A 362 2.28 19.88 6.41
C MET A 362 3.15 20.97 5.77
N VAL A 363 2.93 22.23 6.14
CA VAL A 363 3.67 23.37 5.59
C VAL A 363 5.11 23.41 6.12
N SER A 364 5.31 23.19 7.42
CA SER A 364 6.62 23.34 8.06
C SER A 364 7.56 22.15 7.88
N THR A 365 7.06 21.00 7.42
CA THR A 365 7.87 19.78 7.24
C THR A 365 9.07 20.00 6.33
N GLY A 366 8.93 20.76 5.26
CA GLY A 366 10.03 21.09 4.34
C GLY A 366 11.03 22.15 4.85
N ALA A 367 10.68 22.92 5.89
CA ALA A 367 11.39 24.15 6.26
C ALA A 367 12.71 23.95 7.03
N GLY A 368 13.12 22.70 7.32
CA GLY A 368 14.24 22.40 8.23
C GLY A 368 15.64 22.23 7.62
N ILE A 369 15.83 22.42 6.30
CA ILE A 369 17.14 22.16 5.63
C ILE A 369 17.73 23.44 4.99
N ALA A 370 17.05 24.58 5.03
CA ALA A 370 17.49 25.81 4.37
C ALA A 370 18.73 26.52 5.01
N SER A 371 19.55 25.84 5.82
CA SER A 371 20.68 26.49 6.52
C SER A 371 21.94 25.63 6.72
N ALA A 372 22.25 24.70 5.81
CA ALA A 372 23.50 23.91 5.92
C ALA A 372 24.27 23.71 4.60
N SER A 373 24.07 24.59 3.61
CA SER A 373 24.88 24.62 2.39
C SER A 373 25.40 26.02 2.12
N SER A 374 26.25 26.51 3.03
CA SER A 374 27.18 27.60 2.78
C SER A 374 28.16 27.72 3.96
N VAL A 375 29.15 26.82 4.05
CA VAL A 375 30.52 27.12 4.49
C VAL A 375 31.47 26.21 3.70
#